data_AF-A0A520PX62-F1
#
_entry.id   AF-A0A520PX62-F1
#
_cell.length_a   1.000
_cell.length_b   1.000
_cell.length_c   1.000
_cell.angle_alpha   90.00
_cell.angle_beta   90.00
_cell.angle_gamma   90.00
#
_symmetry.space_group_name_H-M   'P 1'
#
loop_
_entity.id
_entity.type
_entity.pdbx_description
1 polymer ?
#
loop_
_entity_poly.entity_id
_entity_poly.type
_entity_poly.pdbx_seq_one_letter_code
_entity_poly.pdbx_strand_id
1 'polypeptide(L)'
;MSRRTTFLSLGAAMLALVAATEALRARAHAGFDAAQSYEAVYYLPPDETIRFFSLGYDEASADLIWMRALIYFGEEFLHDGSVEHVFEYADAMLTLDPRFRAVYGWVGMAGLYRPTAVDASDAERAAEIMERGVELFPDDGDLAWDLGAVLAFELPPLLEDEAARDDARARGMPHLLRASRLGAAPPWMTLANASILDHLGRTELAARHLEEMYLSVDDPDLRRQIAERIASLREQAAADAFVAAMRDLEERRRNSFPYIESTLFLFVGERPPVDVDTPIREGFPQALAAPTP
;
A
#
# COMPACT_ATOMS: atom_id res chain seq x y z
N MET A 1 64.57 -51.59 0.45
CA MET A 1 63.79 -50.56 -0.27
C MET A 1 62.32 -50.90 -0.14
N SER A 2 61.40 -50.06 0.34
CA SER A 2 61.52 -48.84 1.12
C SER A 2 60.09 -48.45 1.55
N ARG A 3 59.67 -48.77 2.79
CA ARG A 3 58.42 -48.18 3.36
C ARG A 3 58.43 -46.65 3.21
N ARG A 4 59.62 -46.05 3.28
CA ARG A 4 59.87 -44.63 2.99
C ARG A 4 59.47 -44.23 1.56
N THR A 5 59.74 -45.02 0.52
CA THR A 5 59.32 -44.68 -0.85
C THR A 5 57.82 -44.77 -1.01
N THR A 6 57.16 -45.72 -0.33
CA THR A 6 55.70 -45.84 -0.34
C THR A 6 55.04 -44.66 0.38
N PHE A 7 55.56 -44.21 1.52
CA PHE A 7 55.07 -43.03 2.22
C PHE A 7 55.32 -41.74 1.41
N LEU A 8 56.48 -41.62 0.76
CA LEU A 8 56.79 -40.48 -0.10
C LEU A 8 55.91 -40.45 -1.35
N SER A 9 55.62 -41.60 -1.97
CA SER A 9 54.71 -41.66 -3.12
C SER A 9 53.27 -41.35 -2.73
N LEU A 10 52.83 -41.79 -1.54
CA LEU A 10 51.47 -41.50 -1.06
C LEU A 10 51.30 -40.01 -0.72
N GLY A 11 52.32 -39.41 -0.07
CA GLY A 11 52.34 -37.98 0.22
C GLY A 11 52.38 -37.13 -1.04
N ALA A 12 53.17 -37.53 -2.04
CA ALA A 12 53.20 -36.86 -3.34
C ALA A 12 51.86 -36.97 -4.09
N ALA A 13 51.21 -38.13 -4.04
CA ALA A 13 49.89 -38.31 -4.65
C ALA A 13 48.82 -37.45 -3.94
N MET A 14 48.87 -37.35 -2.60
CA MET A 14 47.94 -36.52 -1.84
C MET A 14 48.14 -35.03 -2.10
N LEU A 15 49.40 -34.57 -2.19
CA LEU A 15 49.73 -33.19 -2.57
C LEU A 15 49.30 -32.88 -4.01
N ALA A 16 49.46 -33.82 -4.94
CA ALA A 16 48.99 -33.67 -6.32
C ALA A 16 47.46 -33.60 -6.38
N LEU A 17 46.75 -34.38 -5.55
CA LEU A 17 45.30 -34.32 -5.46
C LEU A 17 44.81 -32.98 -4.91
N VAL A 18 45.43 -32.48 -3.83
CA VAL A 18 45.11 -31.16 -3.24
C VAL A 18 45.37 -30.04 -4.25
N ALA A 19 46.52 -30.07 -4.94
CA ALA A 19 46.84 -29.09 -5.96
C ALA A 19 45.86 -29.15 -7.15
N ALA A 20 45.43 -30.35 -7.54
CA ALA A 20 44.44 -30.53 -8.59
C ALA A 20 43.06 -30.01 -8.17
N THR A 21 42.64 -30.24 -6.93
CA THR A 21 41.38 -29.70 -6.40
C THR A 21 41.41 -28.18 -6.29
N GLU A 22 42.52 -27.59 -5.84
CA GLU A 22 42.68 -26.14 -5.78
C GLU A 22 42.73 -25.51 -7.18
N ALA A 23 43.42 -26.15 -8.14
CA ALA A 23 43.42 -25.69 -9.53
C ALA A 23 42.03 -25.78 -10.18
N LEU A 24 41.27 -26.85 -9.89
CA LEU A 24 39.90 -27.00 -10.37
C LEU A 24 38.97 -25.97 -9.73
N ARG A 25 39.11 -25.73 -8.42
CA ARG A 25 38.37 -24.71 -7.68
C ARG A 25 38.69 -23.31 -8.18
N ALA A 26 39.96 -22.98 -8.36
CA ALA A 26 40.40 -21.69 -8.88
C ALA A 26 39.91 -21.46 -10.31
N ARG A 27 39.88 -22.51 -11.15
CA ARG A 27 39.33 -22.41 -12.50
C ARG A 27 37.81 -22.31 -12.52
N ALA A 28 37.12 -22.97 -11.58
CA ALA A 28 35.68 -22.83 -11.38
C ALA A 28 35.33 -21.42 -10.87
N HIS A 29 36.09 -20.87 -9.92
CA HIS A 29 35.92 -19.49 -9.45
C HIS A 29 36.24 -18.48 -10.55
N ALA A 30 37.36 -18.60 -11.26
CA ALA A 30 37.66 -17.71 -12.39
C ALA A 30 36.61 -17.79 -13.51
N GLY A 31 36.03 -18.97 -13.74
CA GLY A 31 34.90 -19.14 -14.67
C GLY A 31 33.59 -18.54 -14.14
N PHE A 32 33.34 -18.62 -12.83
CA PHE A 32 32.21 -18.00 -12.16
C PHE A 32 32.31 -16.46 -12.22
N ASP A 33 33.47 -15.91 -11.87
CA ASP A 33 33.75 -14.46 -11.92
C ASP A 33 33.68 -13.92 -13.36
N ALA A 34 34.13 -14.71 -14.35
CA ALA A 34 34.05 -14.34 -15.77
C ALA A 34 32.63 -14.51 -16.36
N ALA A 35 31.79 -15.37 -15.76
CA ALA A 35 30.40 -15.58 -16.15
C ALA A 35 29.42 -14.65 -15.43
N GLN A 36 29.87 -13.92 -14.39
CA GLN A 36 29.17 -12.74 -13.85
C GLN A 36 29.25 -11.56 -14.83
N SER A 37 28.93 -11.77 -16.10
CA SER A 37 28.45 -10.67 -16.93
C SER A 37 27.09 -10.24 -16.37
N TYR A 38 26.95 -8.94 -16.17
CA TYR A 38 25.83 -8.19 -15.60
C TYR A 38 24.41 -8.66 -16.02
N GLU A 39 24.28 -9.37 -17.14
CA GLU A 39 23.07 -10.09 -17.59
C GLU A 39 22.96 -11.51 -16.99
N ALA A 40 23.01 -11.67 -15.67
CA ALA A 40 22.68 -12.94 -15.04
C ALA A 40 21.17 -13.14 -15.06
N VAL A 41 20.68 -13.50 -16.25
CA VAL A 41 19.34 -13.98 -16.60
C VAL A 41 18.65 -14.63 -15.40
N TYR A 42 17.54 -14.02 -15.01
CA TYR A 42 16.55 -14.58 -14.12
C TYR A 42 16.29 -16.07 -14.42
N TYR A 43 16.58 -16.95 -13.46
CA TYR A 43 16.32 -18.38 -13.58
C TYR A 43 15.63 -18.90 -12.32
N LEU A 44 14.49 -18.30 -11.98
CA LEU A 44 13.54 -18.95 -11.09
C LEU A 44 12.66 -19.89 -11.91
N PRO A 45 12.56 -21.18 -11.55
CA PRO A 45 11.63 -22.08 -12.19
C PRO A 45 10.19 -21.57 -11.97
N PRO A 46 9.25 -21.83 -12.91
CA PRO A 46 7.86 -21.40 -12.77
C PRO A 46 7.24 -21.82 -11.44
N ASP A 47 6.33 -20.99 -10.93
CA ASP A 47 5.69 -21.07 -9.60
C ASP A 47 5.20 -22.48 -9.21
N GLU A 48 4.64 -23.24 -10.15
CA GLU A 48 4.16 -24.60 -9.86
C GLU A 48 5.29 -25.60 -9.58
N THR A 49 6.46 -25.37 -10.17
CA THR A 49 7.61 -26.27 -10.06
C THR A 49 8.55 -25.89 -8.92
N ILE A 50 8.50 -24.65 -8.44
CA ILE A 50 9.42 -24.18 -7.39
C ILE A 50 9.23 -24.94 -6.07
N ARG A 51 7.98 -25.25 -5.70
CA ARG A 51 7.63 -26.10 -4.55
C ARG A 51 8.12 -27.54 -4.69
N PHE A 52 8.22 -28.05 -5.91
CA PHE A 52 8.77 -29.40 -6.13
C PHE A 52 10.29 -29.42 -5.89
N PHE A 53 10.99 -28.38 -6.36
CA PHE A 53 12.44 -28.27 -6.20
C PHE A 53 12.90 -27.88 -4.80
N SER A 54 12.02 -27.32 -3.96
CA SER A 54 12.30 -27.06 -2.54
C SER A 54 12.48 -28.36 -1.72
N LEU A 55 12.05 -29.52 -2.25
CA LEU A 55 12.07 -30.83 -1.59
C LEU A 55 11.38 -30.82 -0.21
N GLY A 56 10.36 -29.96 -0.04
CA GLY A 56 9.61 -29.80 1.20
C GLY A 56 10.21 -28.80 2.20
N TYR A 57 11.27 -28.09 1.84
CA TYR A 57 11.84 -26.98 2.60
C TYR A 57 11.41 -25.64 1.99
N ASP A 58 10.10 -25.39 1.91
CA ASP A 58 9.53 -24.24 1.20
C ASP A 58 10.03 -22.92 1.79
N GLU A 59 9.94 -22.74 3.11
CA GLU A 59 10.32 -21.51 3.80
C GLU A 59 11.84 -21.25 3.70
N ALA A 60 12.65 -22.27 3.92
CA ALA A 60 14.10 -22.13 3.77
C ALA A 60 14.50 -21.83 2.31
N SER A 61 13.76 -22.34 1.32
CA SER A 61 13.98 -22.00 -0.08
C SER A 61 13.58 -20.55 -0.36
N ALA A 62 12.47 -20.08 0.23
CA ALA A 62 12.06 -18.69 0.15
C ALA A 62 13.13 -17.75 0.73
N ASP A 63 13.74 -18.11 1.87
CA ASP A 63 14.84 -17.35 2.47
C ASP A 63 16.08 -17.28 1.56
N LEU A 64 16.41 -18.36 0.85
CA LEU A 64 17.51 -18.36 -0.13
C LEU A 64 17.20 -17.42 -1.30
N ILE A 65 15.96 -17.44 -1.79
CA ILE A 65 15.50 -16.56 -2.87
C ILE A 65 15.51 -15.10 -2.39
N TRP A 66 15.10 -14.83 -1.15
CA TRP A 66 15.16 -13.51 -0.54
C TRP A 66 16.57 -12.92 -0.56
N MET A 67 17.57 -13.68 -0.14
CA MET A 67 18.97 -13.24 -0.22
C MET A 67 19.39 -12.93 -1.66
N ARG A 68 18.98 -13.74 -2.63
CA ARG A 68 19.27 -13.49 -4.05
C ARG A 68 18.56 -12.24 -4.58
N ALA A 69 17.29 -12.04 -4.21
CA ALA A 69 16.50 -10.89 -4.60
C ALA A 69 17.10 -9.57 -4.07
N LEU A 70 17.59 -9.57 -2.83
CA LEU A 70 18.28 -8.40 -2.25
C LEU A 70 19.60 -8.08 -2.97
N ILE A 71 20.38 -9.09 -3.35
CA ILE A 71 21.63 -8.90 -4.12
C ILE A 71 21.28 -8.35 -5.50
N TYR A 72 20.31 -8.96 -6.19
CA TYR A 72 19.83 -8.50 -7.51
C TYR A 72 19.39 -7.03 -7.46
N PHE A 73 18.50 -6.70 -6.52
CA PHE A 73 18.02 -5.33 -6.36
C PHE A 73 19.17 -4.35 -6.09
N GLY A 74 20.12 -4.72 -5.21
CA GLY A 74 21.28 -3.89 -4.92
C GLY A 74 22.22 -3.70 -6.12
N GLU A 75 22.46 -4.74 -6.91
CA GLU A 75 23.28 -4.67 -8.13
C GLU A 75 22.62 -3.80 -9.20
N GLU A 76 21.32 -4.01 -9.49
CA GLU A 76 20.56 -3.20 -10.44
C GLU A 76 20.50 -1.73 -10.00
N PHE A 77 20.30 -1.47 -8.71
CA PHE A 77 20.27 -0.11 -8.18
C PHE A 77 21.63 0.59 -8.32
N LEU A 78 22.74 -0.13 -8.17
CA LEU A 78 24.09 0.44 -8.27
C LEU A 78 24.53 0.75 -9.71
N HIS A 79 23.93 0.12 -10.72
CA HIS A 79 24.30 0.36 -12.12
C HIS A 79 23.12 0.84 -12.96
N ASP A 80 22.16 1.54 -12.34
CA ASP A 80 21.03 2.20 -13.01
C ASP A 80 20.18 1.25 -13.87
N GLY A 81 20.04 0.01 -13.43
CA GLY A 81 19.29 -1.02 -14.13
C GLY A 81 17.78 -1.02 -13.82
N SER A 82 17.03 -1.81 -14.58
CA SER A 82 15.57 -1.70 -14.67
C SER A 82 14.79 -2.43 -13.58
N VAL A 83 15.46 -3.25 -12.77
CA VAL A 83 14.83 -3.98 -11.65
C VAL A 83 13.60 -4.78 -12.13
N GLU A 84 13.66 -5.30 -13.36
CA GLU A 84 12.53 -5.93 -14.04
C GLU A 84 11.95 -7.13 -13.27
N HIS A 85 12.79 -7.83 -12.48
CA HIS A 85 12.42 -9.11 -11.89
C HIS A 85 11.92 -9.07 -10.45
N VAL A 86 11.74 -7.88 -9.85
CA VAL A 86 11.37 -7.76 -8.43
C VAL A 86 10.03 -8.43 -8.12
N PHE A 87 9.05 -8.28 -9.00
CA PHE A 87 7.72 -8.87 -8.78
C PHE A 87 7.76 -10.38 -8.89
N GLU A 88 8.54 -10.93 -9.82
CA GLU A 88 8.66 -12.38 -9.97
C GLU A 88 9.48 -13.01 -8.85
N TYR A 89 10.49 -12.32 -8.31
CA TYR A 89 11.12 -12.72 -7.04
C TYR A 89 10.10 -12.74 -5.90
N ALA A 90 9.27 -11.70 -5.78
CA ALA A 90 8.23 -11.62 -4.75
C ALA A 90 7.22 -12.78 -4.89
N ASP A 91 6.72 -13.06 -6.09
CA ASP A 91 5.76 -14.13 -6.33
C ASP A 91 6.37 -15.51 -6.09
N ALA A 92 7.64 -15.74 -6.46
CA ALA A 92 8.33 -17.00 -6.16
C ALA A 92 8.44 -17.23 -4.64
N MET A 93 8.82 -16.19 -3.88
CA MET A 93 8.91 -16.27 -2.42
C MET A 93 7.54 -16.50 -1.79
N LEU A 94 6.51 -15.75 -2.19
CA LEU A 94 5.15 -15.88 -1.66
C LEU A 94 4.46 -17.18 -2.12
N THR A 95 4.89 -17.73 -3.24
CA THR A 95 4.48 -19.07 -3.67
C THR A 95 5.03 -20.12 -2.73
N LEU A 96 6.25 -19.99 -2.22
CA LEU A 96 6.83 -20.94 -1.27
C LEU A 96 6.31 -20.70 0.15
N ASP A 97 6.45 -19.48 0.65
CA ASP A 97 6.00 -19.02 1.96
C ASP A 97 5.03 -17.83 1.83
N PRO A 98 3.70 -18.09 1.76
CA PRO A 98 2.69 -17.03 1.74
C PRO A 98 2.68 -16.15 2.99
N ARG A 99 3.32 -16.58 4.10
CA ARG A 99 3.37 -15.80 5.35
C ARG A 99 4.69 -15.04 5.50
N PHE A 100 5.48 -14.93 4.44
CA PHE A 100 6.72 -14.16 4.43
C PHE A 100 6.45 -12.65 4.46
N ARG A 101 6.14 -12.14 5.67
CA ARG A 101 5.72 -10.74 5.92
C ARG A 101 6.62 -9.70 5.26
N ALA A 102 7.93 -9.89 5.29
CA ALA A 102 8.90 -8.92 4.78
C ALA A 102 8.74 -8.65 3.28
N VAL A 103 8.34 -9.67 2.49
CA VAL A 103 8.18 -9.54 1.03
C VAL A 103 7.08 -8.56 0.67
N TYR A 104 5.98 -8.55 1.44
CA TYR A 104 4.86 -7.63 1.21
C TYR A 104 5.24 -6.16 1.39
N GLY A 105 6.08 -5.80 2.36
CA GLY A 105 6.58 -4.43 2.46
C GLY A 105 7.67 -4.13 1.42
N TRP A 106 8.55 -5.10 1.19
CA TRP A 106 9.68 -4.95 0.27
C TRP A 106 9.25 -4.66 -1.16
N VAL A 107 8.16 -5.26 -1.65
CA VAL A 107 7.71 -5.06 -3.04
C VAL A 107 7.25 -3.64 -3.32
N GLY A 108 6.63 -2.96 -2.34
CA GLY A 108 6.31 -1.54 -2.45
C GLY A 108 7.55 -0.67 -2.55
N MET A 109 8.61 -1.02 -1.81
CA MET A 109 9.88 -0.29 -1.86
C MET A 109 10.66 -0.58 -3.15
N ALA A 110 10.95 -1.86 -3.41
CA ALA A 110 11.81 -2.28 -4.50
C ALA A 110 11.16 -2.12 -5.89
N GLY A 111 9.83 -2.21 -5.97
CA GLY A 111 9.08 -2.01 -7.22
C GLY A 111 8.98 -0.54 -7.62
N LEU A 112 8.93 0.38 -6.64
CA LEU A 112 8.61 1.80 -6.90
C LEU A 112 9.80 2.76 -6.73
N TYR A 113 10.81 2.41 -5.92
CA TYR A 113 11.99 3.26 -5.73
C TYR A 113 13.21 2.66 -6.43
N ARG A 114 13.18 2.70 -7.76
CA ARG A 114 14.25 2.23 -8.65
C ARG A 114 14.84 3.35 -9.52
N PRO A 115 16.03 3.18 -10.11
CA PRO A 115 16.65 4.20 -10.96
C PRO A 115 15.88 4.48 -12.26
N THR A 116 15.15 3.49 -12.76
CA THR A 116 14.34 3.60 -13.98
C THR A 116 12.96 4.19 -13.72
N ALA A 117 12.32 4.66 -14.79
CA ALA A 117 10.97 5.17 -14.71
C ALA A 117 9.99 4.09 -14.21
N VAL A 118 9.05 4.53 -13.37
CA VAL A 118 7.95 3.72 -12.84
C VAL A 118 6.67 4.22 -13.50
N ASP A 119 5.81 3.28 -13.89
CA ASP A 119 4.49 3.59 -14.43
C ASP A 119 3.36 3.11 -13.49
N ALA A 120 2.13 3.47 -13.84
CA ALA A 120 0.97 3.10 -13.04
C ALA A 120 0.79 1.58 -12.89
N SER A 121 1.25 0.79 -13.87
CA SER A 121 1.12 -0.67 -13.83
C SER A 121 2.05 -1.29 -12.79
N ASP A 122 3.25 -0.72 -12.60
CA ASP A 122 4.16 -1.11 -11.51
C ASP A 122 3.55 -0.83 -10.13
N ALA A 123 2.96 0.37 -9.95
CA ALA A 123 2.30 0.76 -8.69
C ALA A 123 1.08 -0.11 -8.38
N GLU A 124 0.26 -0.42 -9.37
CA GLU A 124 -0.86 -1.35 -9.22
C GLU A 124 -0.38 -2.77 -8.91
N ARG A 125 0.71 -3.24 -9.55
CA ARG A 125 1.27 -4.56 -9.27
C ARG A 125 1.80 -4.66 -7.84
N ALA A 126 2.51 -3.64 -7.38
CA ALA A 126 2.95 -3.57 -5.99
C ALA A 126 1.76 -3.59 -5.02
N ALA A 127 0.74 -2.76 -5.28
CA ALA A 127 -0.47 -2.69 -4.46
C ALA A 127 -1.21 -4.04 -4.39
N GLU A 128 -1.37 -4.76 -5.50
CA GLU A 128 -2.01 -6.08 -5.54
C GLU A 128 -1.29 -7.08 -4.61
N ILE A 129 0.04 -7.09 -4.63
CA ILE A 129 0.83 -7.97 -3.76
C ILE A 129 0.66 -7.54 -2.31
N MET A 130 0.73 -6.24 -2.02
CA MET A 130 0.59 -5.67 -0.68
C MET A 130 -0.80 -5.89 -0.07
N GLU A 131 -1.87 -5.85 -0.88
CA GLU A 131 -3.24 -6.16 -0.48
C GLU A 131 -3.34 -7.57 0.10
N ARG A 132 -2.75 -8.57 -0.56
CA ARG A 132 -2.65 -9.95 -0.02
C ARG A 132 -1.97 -9.96 1.36
N GLY A 133 -0.94 -9.14 1.54
CA GLY A 133 -0.24 -8.99 2.82
C GLY A 133 -1.13 -8.40 3.92
N VAL A 134 -1.83 -7.30 3.64
CA VAL A 134 -2.74 -6.66 4.60
C VAL A 134 -3.92 -7.55 4.98
N GLU A 135 -4.39 -8.40 4.06
CA GLU A 135 -5.41 -9.42 4.36
C GLU A 135 -4.91 -10.49 5.33
N LEU A 136 -3.66 -10.95 5.16
CA LEU A 136 -3.03 -11.97 6.00
C LEU A 136 -2.57 -11.43 7.36
N PHE A 137 -2.24 -10.15 7.43
CA PHE A 137 -1.72 -9.46 8.62
C PHE A 137 -2.58 -8.25 8.98
N PRO A 138 -3.85 -8.46 9.38
CA PRO A 138 -4.78 -7.36 9.68
C PRO A 138 -4.27 -6.42 10.79
N ASP A 139 -3.56 -6.93 11.78
CA ASP A 139 -3.10 -6.11 12.91
C ASP A 139 -1.72 -5.46 12.68
N ASP A 140 -1.16 -5.60 11.47
CA ASP A 140 0.09 -4.99 11.07
C ASP A 140 -0.16 -3.58 10.51
N GLY A 141 0.03 -2.59 11.37
CA GLY A 141 -0.17 -1.18 11.01
C GLY A 141 0.82 -0.66 9.99
N ASP A 142 2.04 -1.21 9.95
CA ASP A 142 3.08 -0.78 9.00
C ASP A 142 2.72 -1.25 7.59
N LEU A 143 2.25 -2.49 7.40
CA LEU A 143 1.76 -2.93 6.09
C LEU A 143 0.52 -2.14 5.64
N ALA A 144 -0.37 -1.80 6.56
CA ALA A 144 -1.51 -0.93 6.25
C ALA A 144 -1.05 0.48 5.84
N TRP A 145 -0.02 1.02 6.51
CA TRP A 145 0.60 2.29 6.15
C TRP A 145 1.21 2.23 4.74
N ASP A 146 2.06 1.24 4.49
CA ASP A 146 2.78 1.10 3.23
C ASP A 146 1.79 1.00 2.05
N LEU A 147 0.77 0.14 2.15
CA LEU A 147 -0.24 -0.01 1.10
C LEU A 147 -1.05 1.28 0.92
N GLY A 148 -1.49 1.89 2.03
CA GLY A 148 -2.21 3.14 1.99
C GLY A 148 -1.40 4.26 1.32
N ALA A 149 -0.09 4.30 1.56
CA ALA A 149 0.80 5.28 0.98
C ALA A 149 1.00 5.07 -0.53
N VAL A 150 1.20 3.81 -0.96
CA VAL A 150 1.28 3.47 -2.39
C VAL A 150 0.02 3.92 -3.13
N LEU A 151 -1.16 3.57 -2.62
CA LEU A 151 -2.42 3.90 -3.27
C LEU A 151 -2.77 5.40 -3.24
N ALA A 152 -2.51 6.08 -2.12
CA ALA A 152 -2.94 7.46 -1.93
C ALA A 152 -1.93 8.53 -2.38
N PHE A 153 -0.64 8.18 -2.50
CA PHE A 153 0.43 9.15 -2.80
C PHE A 153 1.30 8.75 -3.98
N GLU A 154 1.66 7.48 -4.13
CA GLU A 154 2.59 7.06 -5.19
C GLU A 154 1.88 6.79 -6.52
N LEU A 155 0.70 6.15 -6.48
CA LEU A 155 -0.10 5.85 -7.67
C LEU A 155 -0.72 7.10 -8.33
N PRO A 156 -1.34 8.07 -7.62
CA PRO A 156 -2.04 9.18 -8.26
C PRO A 156 -1.17 10.04 -9.21
N PRO A 157 0.09 10.39 -8.90
CA PRO A 157 0.96 11.11 -9.83
C PRO A 157 1.18 10.41 -11.18
N LEU A 158 1.02 9.08 -11.23
CA LEU A 158 1.22 8.24 -12.41
C LEU A 158 -0.04 8.13 -13.29
N LEU A 159 -1.19 8.61 -12.80
CA LEU A 159 -2.48 8.54 -13.50
C LEU A 159 -2.78 9.84 -14.25
N GLU A 160 -3.46 9.77 -15.40
CA GLU A 160 -3.68 10.94 -16.26
C GLU A 160 -4.82 11.85 -15.77
N ASP A 161 -5.96 11.28 -15.39
CA ASP A 161 -7.16 12.05 -15.05
C ASP A 161 -7.41 12.13 -13.53
N GLU A 162 -8.05 13.22 -13.10
CA GLU A 162 -8.31 13.46 -11.67
C GLU A 162 -9.28 12.43 -11.06
N ALA A 163 -10.20 11.87 -11.85
CA ALA A 163 -11.14 10.88 -11.33
C ALA A 163 -10.43 9.57 -10.96
N ALA A 164 -9.47 9.13 -11.78
CA ALA A 164 -8.62 7.97 -11.47
C ALA A 164 -7.72 8.25 -10.26
N ARG A 165 -7.19 9.47 -10.13
CA ARG A 165 -6.41 9.90 -8.94
C ARG A 165 -7.23 9.84 -7.66
N ASP A 166 -8.48 10.32 -7.71
CA ASP A 166 -9.39 10.29 -6.58
C ASP A 166 -9.84 8.87 -6.24
N ASP A 167 -10.04 8.00 -7.23
CA ASP A 167 -10.31 6.58 -7.01
C ASP A 167 -9.15 5.88 -6.29
N ALA A 168 -7.91 6.10 -6.75
CA ALA A 168 -6.71 5.57 -6.09
C ALA A 168 -6.58 6.05 -4.64
N ARG A 169 -6.78 7.36 -4.39
CA ARG A 169 -6.84 7.90 -3.01
C ARG A 169 -7.94 7.26 -2.19
N ALA A 170 -9.14 7.10 -2.75
CA ALA A 170 -10.26 6.47 -2.07
C ALA A 170 -9.98 5.01 -1.71
N ARG A 171 -9.29 4.25 -2.57
CA ARG A 171 -8.80 2.89 -2.30
C ARG A 171 -7.77 2.86 -1.17
N GLY A 172 -6.88 3.85 -1.09
CA GLY A 172 -5.87 3.95 -0.03
C GLY A 172 -6.42 4.32 1.35
N MET A 173 -7.51 5.10 1.41
CA MET A 173 -8.04 5.65 2.67
C MET A 173 -8.32 4.60 3.76
N PRO A 174 -9.01 3.47 3.51
CA PRO A 174 -9.24 2.45 4.54
C PRO A 174 -7.95 1.97 5.21
N HIS A 175 -6.85 1.85 4.46
CA HIS A 175 -5.56 1.40 4.96
C HIS A 175 -4.86 2.49 5.77
N LEU A 176 -4.87 3.74 5.29
CA LEU A 176 -4.32 4.87 6.04
C LEU A 176 -5.04 5.12 7.37
N LEU A 177 -6.36 5.04 7.38
CA LEU A 177 -7.14 5.17 8.62
C LEU A 177 -6.83 4.03 9.61
N ARG A 178 -6.69 2.80 9.10
CA ARG A 178 -6.29 1.64 9.89
C ARG A 178 -4.90 1.82 10.48
N ALA A 179 -3.93 2.28 9.68
CA ALA A 179 -2.57 2.56 10.13
C ALA A 179 -2.53 3.61 11.25
N SER A 180 -3.33 4.67 11.15
CA SER A 180 -3.45 5.67 12.22
C SER A 180 -4.01 5.07 13.51
N ARG A 181 -5.05 4.23 13.43
CA ARG A 181 -5.62 3.55 14.61
C ARG A 181 -4.64 2.60 15.29
N LEU A 182 -3.80 1.93 14.50
CA LEU A 182 -2.77 1.01 14.99
C LEU A 182 -1.50 1.74 15.47
N GLY A 183 -1.44 3.07 15.35
CA GLY A 183 -0.30 3.88 15.77
C GLY A 183 0.95 3.74 14.89
N ALA A 184 0.80 3.16 13.70
CA ALA A 184 1.90 2.99 12.74
C ALA A 184 2.07 4.20 11.81
N ALA A 185 0.98 4.96 11.58
CA ALA A 185 1.07 6.16 10.75
C ALA A 185 1.83 7.29 11.46
N PRO A 186 2.63 8.10 10.72
CA PRO A 186 3.26 9.29 11.27
C PRO A 186 2.24 10.26 11.90
N PRO A 187 2.61 11.04 12.95
CA PRO A 187 1.67 11.92 13.66
C PRO A 187 0.90 12.90 12.76
N TRP A 188 1.59 13.46 11.76
CA TRP A 188 1.02 14.40 10.80
C TRP A 188 -0.09 13.78 9.94
N MET A 189 -0.13 12.45 9.81
CA MET A 189 -1.10 11.76 8.98
C MET A 189 -2.53 11.90 9.50
N THR A 190 -2.74 12.14 10.79
CA THR A 190 -4.08 12.35 11.36
C THR A 190 -4.83 13.48 10.66
N LEU A 191 -4.18 14.64 10.48
CA LEU A 191 -4.79 15.78 9.80
C LEU A 191 -4.80 15.59 8.28
N ALA A 192 -3.77 14.96 7.71
CA ALA A 192 -3.70 14.70 6.27
C ALA A 192 -4.82 13.76 5.80
N ASN A 193 -5.08 12.67 6.53
CA ASN A 193 -6.20 11.75 6.27
C ASN A 193 -7.54 12.48 6.22
N ALA A 194 -7.78 13.39 7.18
CA ALA A 194 -9.00 14.19 7.19
C ALA A 194 -9.11 15.09 5.95
N SER A 195 -8.01 15.72 5.54
CA SER A 195 -7.98 16.56 4.33
C SER A 195 -8.21 15.75 3.05
N ILE A 196 -7.64 14.54 2.93
CA ILE A 196 -7.87 13.66 1.78
C ILE A 196 -9.33 13.22 1.74
N LEU A 197 -9.90 12.81 2.88
CA LEU A 197 -11.32 12.44 2.97
C LEU A 197 -12.25 13.60 2.59
N ASP A 198 -11.93 14.81 3.03
CA ASP A 198 -12.70 16.01 2.71
C ASP A 198 -12.63 16.33 1.21
N HIS A 199 -11.44 16.25 0.61
CA HIS A 199 -11.25 16.38 -0.85
C HIS A 199 -12.07 15.35 -1.63
N LEU A 200 -12.18 14.13 -1.13
CA LEU A 200 -13.01 13.05 -1.71
C LEU A 200 -14.52 13.21 -1.42
N GLY A 201 -14.96 14.33 -0.84
CA GLY A 201 -16.36 14.59 -0.49
C GLY A 201 -16.87 13.72 0.67
N ARG A 202 -15.98 13.13 1.47
CA ARG A 202 -16.30 12.29 2.62
C ARG A 202 -16.13 13.03 3.95
N THR A 203 -16.62 14.27 4.01
CA THR A 203 -16.50 15.20 5.15
C THR A 203 -16.98 14.59 6.48
N GLU A 204 -18.09 13.84 6.48
CA GLU A 204 -18.56 13.14 7.68
C GLU A 204 -17.59 12.04 8.16
N LEU A 205 -16.94 11.33 7.24
CA LEU A 205 -15.91 10.36 7.60
C LEU A 205 -14.63 11.05 8.08
N ALA A 206 -14.27 12.19 7.49
CA ALA A 206 -13.15 13.02 7.93
C ALA A 206 -13.33 13.50 9.38
N ALA A 207 -14.51 14.02 9.71
CA ALA A 207 -14.85 14.45 11.06
C ALA A 207 -14.74 13.29 12.06
N ARG A 208 -15.35 12.14 11.74
CA ARG A 208 -15.29 10.94 12.60
C ARG A 208 -13.86 10.42 12.81
N HIS A 209 -13.03 10.44 11.78
CA HIS A 209 -11.62 10.06 11.92
C HIS A 209 -10.91 10.95 12.94
N LEU A 210 -11.07 12.27 12.83
CA LEU A 210 -10.43 13.19 13.75
C LEU A 210 -10.95 13.07 15.19
N GLU A 211 -12.24 12.83 15.37
CA GLU A 211 -12.83 12.57 16.70
C GLU A 211 -12.25 11.32 17.35
N GLU A 212 -12.08 10.25 16.57
CA GLU A 212 -11.43 9.03 17.03
C GLU A 212 -9.98 9.28 17.44
N MET A 213 -9.23 10.01 16.62
CA MET A 213 -7.82 10.30 16.89
C MET A 213 -7.60 11.32 18.01
N TYR A 214 -8.56 12.23 18.27
CA TYR A 214 -8.47 13.25 19.31
C TYR A 214 -8.17 12.66 20.70
N LEU A 215 -8.72 11.47 20.98
CA LEU A 215 -8.54 10.77 22.25
C LEU A 215 -7.15 10.13 22.39
N SER A 216 -6.49 9.86 21.27
CA SER A 216 -5.21 9.13 21.20
C SER A 216 -3.99 10.04 21.06
N VAL A 217 -4.19 11.33 20.75
CA VAL A 217 -3.10 12.29 20.54
C VAL A 217 -2.71 12.97 21.85
N ASP A 218 -1.46 12.79 22.28
CA ASP A 218 -0.93 13.41 23.50
C ASP A 218 -0.45 14.86 23.32
N ASP A 219 0.03 15.21 22.12
CA ASP A 219 0.54 16.55 21.83
C ASP A 219 -0.58 17.61 21.93
N PRO A 220 -0.49 18.58 22.87
CA PRO A 220 -1.51 19.61 23.06
C PRO A 220 -1.74 20.48 21.82
N ASP A 221 -0.69 20.78 21.05
CA ASP A 221 -0.81 21.65 19.87
C ASP A 221 -1.51 20.94 18.72
N LEU A 222 -1.16 19.67 18.49
CA LEU A 222 -1.87 18.83 17.53
C LEU A 222 -3.32 18.59 17.96
N ARG A 223 -3.57 18.33 19.25
CA ARG A 223 -4.92 18.17 19.80
C ARG A 223 -5.78 19.41 19.58
N ARG A 224 -5.22 20.61 19.73
CA ARG A 224 -5.91 21.88 19.42
C ARG A 224 -6.27 21.98 17.94
N GLN A 225 -5.32 21.68 17.04
CA GLN A 225 -5.56 21.70 15.59
C GLN A 225 -6.64 20.70 15.18
N ILE A 226 -6.64 19.50 15.77
CA ILE A 226 -7.67 18.48 15.55
C ILE A 226 -9.04 19.02 16.00
N ALA A 227 -9.16 19.64 17.18
CA ALA A 227 -10.42 20.21 17.65
C ALA A 227 -10.97 21.31 16.72
N GLU A 228 -10.10 22.22 16.28
CA GLU A 228 -10.46 23.27 15.31
C GLU A 228 -10.97 22.67 14.00
N ARG A 229 -10.28 21.63 13.50
CA ARG A 229 -10.67 20.97 12.25
C ARG A 229 -11.95 20.14 12.38
N ILE A 230 -12.19 19.48 13.52
CA ILE A 230 -13.46 18.79 13.82
C ILE A 230 -14.62 19.78 13.74
N ALA A 231 -14.51 20.94 14.39
CA ALA A 231 -15.57 21.94 14.39
C ALA A 231 -15.93 22.39 12.96
N SER A 232 -14.90 22.70 12.15
CA SER A 232 -15.07 23.08 10.74
C SER A 232 -15.72 21.98 9.91
N LEU A 233 -15.26 20.73 10.02
CA LEU A 233 -15.81 19.62 9.24
C LEU A 233 -17.23 19.25 9.67
N ARG A 234 -17.57 19.38 10.96
CA ARG A 234 -18.93 19.13 11.46
C ARG A 234 -19.93 20.16 10.98
N GLU A 235 -19.53 21.43 10.93
CA GLU A 235 -20.35 22.49 10.34
C GLU A 235 -20.63 22.21 8.85
N GLN A 236 -19.60 21.86 8.09
CA GLN A 236 -19.72 21.48 6.68
C GLN A 236 -20.61 20.24 6.50
N ALA A 237 -20.35 19.16 7.24
CA ALA A 237 -21.13 17.93 7.16
C ALA A 237 -22.62 18.16 7.53
N ALA A 238 -22.91 19.03 8.50
CA ALA A 238 -24.28 19.40 8.85
C ALA A 238 -24.97 20.19 7.73
N ALA A 239 -24.26 21.13 7.09
CA ALA A 239 -24.76 21.87 5.95
C ALA A 239 -25.04 20.94 4.75
N ASP A 240 -24.11 20.02 4.44
CA ASP A 240 -24.25 19.04 3.37
C ASP A 240 -25.42 18.08 3.63
N ALA A 241 -25.54 17.57 4.86
CA ALA A 241 -26.65 16.72 5.27
C ALA A 241 -27.99 17.44 5.16
N PHE A 242 -28.04 18.73 5.53
CA PHE A 242 -29.24 19.55 5.35
C PHE A 242 -29.62 19.69 3.88
N VAL A 243 -28.67 20.07 3.02
CA VAL A 243 -28.91 20.21 1.57
C VAL A 243 -29.36 18.89 0.94
N ALA A 244 -28.71 17.78 1.28
CA ALA A 244 -29.06 16.45 0.80
C ALA A 244 -30.47 16.02 1.24
N ALA A 245 -30.79 16.19 2.53
CA ALA A 245 -32.12 15.88 3.06
C ALA A 245 -33.21 16.72 2.40
N MET A 246 -32.91 17.98 2.09
CA MET A 246 -33.83 18.86 1.40
C MET A 246 -34.06 18.47 -0.06
N ARG A 247 -33.01 18.06 -0.78
CA ARG A 247 -33.12 17.55 -2.14
C ARG A 247 -33.97 16.28 -2.19
N ASP A 248 -33.69 15.33 -1.31
CA ASP A 248 -34.44 14.08 -1.20
C ASP A 248 -35.92 14.32 -0.88
N LEU A 249 -36.21 15.25 0.04
CA LEU A 249 -37.59 15.66 0.33
C LEU A 249 -38.30 16.22 -0.91
N GLU A 250 -37.64 17.08 -1.68
CA GLU A 250 -38.21 17.66 -2.90
C GLU A 250 -38.41 16.60 -4.01
N GLU A 251 -37.50 15.64 -4.15
CA GLU A 251 -37.68 14.50 -5.06
C GLU A 251 -38.88 13.63 -4.65
N ARG A 252 -38.99 13.29 -3.36
CA ARG A 252 -40.14 12.55 -2.82
C ARG A 252 -41.44 13.30 -3.05
N ARG A 253 -41.46 14.63 -2.86
CA ARG A 253 -42.60 15.50 -3.16
C ARG A 253 -42.98 15.40 -4.63
N ARG A 254 -42.03 15.59 -5.55
CA ARG A 254 -42.28 15.54 -7.00
C ARG A 254 -42.86 14.19 -7.44
N ASN A 255 -42.38 13.10 -6.84
CA ASN A 255 -42.81 11.75 -7.18
C ASN A 255 -44.17 11.37 -6.60
N SER A 256 -44.46 11.79 -5.36
CA SER A 256 -45.65 11.33 -4.62
C SER A 256 -46.79 12.35 -4.58
N PHE A 257 -46.45 13.64 -4.49
CA PHE A 257 -47.39 14.75 -4.29
C PHE A 257 -46.99 16.02 -5.09
N PRO A 258 -46.90 15.94 -6.44
CA PRO A 258 -46.37 17.05 -7.26
C PRO A 258 -47.21 18.33 -7.17
N TYR A 259 -48.47 18.22 -6.77
CA TYR A 259 -49.44 19.31 -6.63
C TYR A 259 -49.37 20.02 -5.25
N ILE A 260 -48.60 19.50 -4.29
CA ILE A 260 -48.40 20.13 -2.98
C ILE A 260 -47.18 21.04 -3.03
N GLU A 261 -47.29 22.27 -2.54
CA GLU A 261 -46.16 23.21 -2.38
C GLU A 261 -45.09 22.66 -1.42
N SER A 262 -43.80 22.90 -1.69
CA SER A 262 -42.68 22.32 -0.92
C SER A 262 -42.75 22.64 0.58
N THR A 263 -43.18 23.86 0.94
CA THR A 263 -43.36 24.26 2.34
C THR A 263 -44.50 23.51 3.04
N LEU A 264 -45.58 23.18 2.34
CA LEU A 264 -46.67 22.38 2.90
C LEU A 264 -46.26 20.91 3.03
N PHE A 265 -45.45 20.41 2.08
CA PHE A 265 -44.98 19.03 2.10
C PHE A 265 -44.10 18.72 3.33
N LEU A 266 -43.36 19.70 3.86
CA LEU A 266 -42.61 19.56 5.13
C LEU A 266 -43.49 19.17 6.33
N PHE A 267 -44.75 19.59 6.35
CA PHE A 267 -45.66 19.36 7.48
C PHE A 267 -46.51 18.10 7.31
N VAL A 268 -46.73 17.67 6.05
CA VAL A 268 -47.64 16.56 5.71
C VAL A 268 -46.86 15.29 5.34
N GLY A 269 -45.65 15.44 4.83
CA GLY A 269 -44.74 14.34 4.52
C GLY A 269 -44.00 13.80 5.75
N GLU A 270 -43.27 12.71 5.55
CA GLU A 270 -42.35 12.18 6.56
C GLU A 270 -41.23 13.20 6.83
N ARG A 271 -41.03 13.56 8.10
CA ARG A 271 -40.03 14.57 8.47
C ARG A 271 -38.63 14.07 8.10
N PRO A 272 -37.79 14.92 7.50
CA PRO A 272 -36.40 14.56 7.26
C PRO A 272 -35.67 14.36 8.61
N PRO A 273 -34.64 13.51 8.65
CA PRO A 273 -33.90 13.20 9.89
C PRO A 273 -32.96 14.32 10.34
N VAL A 274 -33.06 15.52 9.77
CA VAL A 274 -32.26 16.71 10.10
C VAL A 274 -33.15 17.78 10.74
N ASP A 275 -32.57 18.58 11.64
CA ASP A 275 -33.29 19.70 12.24
C ASP A 275 -33.56 20.80 11.21
N VAL A 276 -34.83 20.97 10.85
CA VAL A 276 -35.32 21.96 9.88
C VAL A 276 -35.87 23.22 10.55
N ASP A 277 -35.95 23.28 11.88
CA ASP A 277 -36.59 24.40 12.58
C ASP A 277 -35.77 25.70 12.49
N THR A 278 -34.45 25.59 12.31
CA THR A 278 -33.55 26.75 12.22
C THR A 278 -33.63 27.46 10.84
N PRO A 279 -33.58 26.76 9.69
CA PRO A 279 -33.63 27.39 8.36
C PRO A 279 -35.02 27.87 7.93
N ILE A 280 -36.10 27.29 8.48
CA ILE A 280 -37.48 27.74 8.24
C ILE A 280 -37.69 29.19 8.68
N ARG A 281 -36.93 29.68 9.67
CA ARG A 281 -36.99 31.08 10.13
C ARG A 281 -36.39 32.07 9.15
N GLU A 282 -35.47 31.66 8.28
CA GLU A 282 -34.67 32.56 7.42
C GLU A 282 -35.15 32.64 5.97
N GLY A 283 -36.01 31.72 5.51
CA GLY A 283 -36.60 31.76 4.17
C GLY A 283 -36.15 30.61 3.28
N PHE A 284 -36.93 29.53 3.32
CA PHE A 284 -36.72 28.25 2.63
C PHE A 284 -36.27 28.30 1.14
N PRO A 285 -36.81 29.20 0.29
CA PRO A 285 -36.41 29.28 -1.12
C PRO A 285 -35.01 29.84 -1.35
N GLN A 286 -34.47 30.64 -0.42
CA GLN A 286 -33.16 31.26 -0.55
C GLN A 286 -32.03 30.29 -0.18
N ALA A 287 -32.26 29.42 0.80
CA ALA A 287 -31.31 28.37 1.21
C ALA A 287 -31.06 27.32 0.12
N LEU A 288 -32.05 27.06 -0.75
CA LEU A 288 -31.93 26.11 -1.87
C LEU A 288 -31.33 26.72 -3.16
N ALA A 289 -31.27 28.05 -3.24
CA ALA A 289 -30.80 28.78 -4.41
C ALA A 289 -29.33 29.23 -4.29
N ALA A 290 -28.70 29.04 -3.12
CA ALA A 290 -27.30 29.32 -2.93
C ALA A 290 -26.45 28.30 -3.73
N PRO A 291 -25.50 28.75 -4.57
CA PRO A 291 -24.54 27.82 -5.15
C PRO A 291 -23.74 27.18 -4.01
N THR A 292 -23.55 25.87 -4.09
CA THR A 292 -22.58 25.14 -3.26
C THR A 292 -21.24 25.89 -3.30
N PRO A 293 -20.61 26.15 -2.15
CA PRO A 293 -19.21 26.60 -2.11
C PRO A 293 -18.28 25.54 -2.70
#